data_AF-A0A2T6LI34-F1
#
_entry.id   AF-A0A2T6LI34-F1
#
_cell.length_a   1.000
_cell.length_b   1.000
_cell.length_c   1.000
_cell.angle_alpha   90.00
_cell.angle_beta   90.00
_cell.angle_gamma   90.00
#
_symmetry.space_group_name_H-M   'P 1'
#
loop_
_entity.id
_entity.type
_entity.pdbx_description
1 polymer ?
#
loop_
_entity_poly.entity_id
_entity_poly.type
_entity_poly.pdbx_seq_one_letter_code
_entity_poly.pdbx_strand_id
1 'polypeptide(L)'
;MTTTQKPDHAGQPVDKRAGMFIRVSSDDKQRAKYWADKRGFASVNEYAAEALAEQVRRENLDYDLPTLEIARLNELVDQVKALSTNQANLERVVTQGLDSLIGLTRGDNYLLDDEDGELS
;
A
#
# COMPACT_ATOMS: atom_id res chain seq x y z
N MET A 1 33.40 -59.95 -14.73
CA MET A 1 31.93 -59.93 -14.52
C MET A 1 31.71 -60.69 -13.23
N THR A 2 31.30 -60.08 -12.12
CA THR A 2 30.01 -59.40 -11.94
C THR A 2 30.13 -58.31 -10.86
N THR A 3 29.48 -57.18 -11.15
CA THR A 3 29.32 -55.97 -10.35
C THR A 3 28.58 -56.23 -9.04
N THR A 4 29.07 -55.67 -7.92
CA THR A 4 28.23 -55.33 -6.77
C THR A 4 28.34 -53.84 -6.52
N GLN A 5 27.44 -53.10 -7.16
CA GLN A 5 27.23 -51.68 -6.97
C GLN A 5 26.47 -51.49 -5.65
N LYS A 6 27.13 -50.85 -4.68
CA LYS A 6 26.52 -50.42 -3.42
C LYS A 6 25.57 -49.25 -3.77
N PRO A 7 24.31 -49.24 -3.29
CA PRO A 7 23.40 -48.16 -3.66
C PRO A 7 23.91 -46.84 -3.09
N ASP A 8 24.10 -45.87 -3.99
CA ASP A 8 24.35 -44.48 -3.66
C ASP A 8 23.22 -43.97 -2.77
N HIS A 9 23.55 -43.68 -1.51
CA HIS A 9 22.65 -42.91 -0.65
C HIS A 9 22.52 -41.53 -1.28
N ALA A 10 21.36 -41.31 -1.93
CA ALA A 10 20.92 -40.03 -2.46
C ALA A 10 21.29 -38.92 -1.47
N GLY A 11 22.12 -37.99 -1.95
CA GLY A 11 22.60 -36.86 -1.18
C GLY A 11 21.42 -36.11 -0.57
N GLN A 12 21.28 -36.20 0.75
CA GLN A 12 20.44 -35.27 1.49
C GLN A 12 20.95 -33.85 1.19
N PRO A 13 20.07 -32.87 0.96
CA PRO A 13 20.49 -31.48 0.87
C PRO A 13 21.10 -31.12 2.21
N VAL A 14 22.43 -31.04 2.26
CA VAL A 14 23.14 -30.59 3.45
C VAL A 14 22.73 -29.14 3.63
N ASP A 15 21.97 -28.86 4.68
CA ASP A 15 21.59 -27.51 5.08
C ASP A 15 22.87 -26.76 5.43
N LYS A 16 23.46 -26.06 4.45
CA LYS A 16 24.74 -25.34 4.58
C LYS A 16 24.55 -24.04 5.37
N ARG A 17 23.88 -24.10 6.52
CA ARG A 17 23.78 -22.97 7.44
C ARG A 17 25.12 -22.81 8.15
N ALA A 18 25.83 -21.74 7.81
CA ALA A 18 27.02 -21.33 8.54
C ALA A 18 26.60 -20.66 9.85
N GLY A 19 27.18 -21.09 10.97
CA GLY A 19 26.96 -20.43 12.25
C GLY A 19 27.56 -19.02 12.26
N MET A 20 26.81 -18.05 12.79
CA MET A 20 27.26 -16.67 12.95
C MET A 20 27.11 -16.24 14.42
N PHE A 21 28.18 -15.69 15.00
CA PHE A 21 28.15 -15.10 16.34
C PHE A 21 27.91 -13.60 16.24
N ILE A 22 26.77 -13.14 16.77
CA ILE A 22 26.40 -11.72 16.78
C ILE A 22 26.48 -11.20 18.21
N ARG A 23 27.08 -10.02 18.40
CA ARG A 23 27.01 -9.28 19.67
C ARG A 23 25.86 -8.31 19.61
N VAL A 24 24.97 -8.39 20.60
CA VAL A 24 23.80 -7.52 20.75
C VAL A 24 23.77 -6.95 22.17
N SER A 25 23.08 -5.82 22.34
CA SER A 25 22.81 -5.27 23.67
C SER A 25 21.96 -6.25 24.49
N SER A 26 21.98 -6.12 25.83
CA SER A 26 21.11 -6.91 26.72
C SER A 26 19.63 -6.73 26.36
N ASP A 27 19.26 -5.50 26.04
CA ASP A 27 17.88 -5.09 25.83
C ASP A 27 17.37 -5.64 24.49
N ASP A 28 18.18 -5.55 23.44
CA ASP A 28 17.83 -6.12 22.14
C ASP A 28 17.79 -7.65 22.19
N LYS A 29 18.64 -8.28 22.99
CA LYS A 29 18.57 -9.73 23.22
C LYS A 29 17.23 -10.11 23.87
N GLN A 30 16.77 -9.34 24.85
CA GLN A 30 15.49 -9.58 25.51
C GLN A 30 14.31 -9.34 24.57
N ARG A 31 14.35 -8.28 23.76
CA ARG A 31 13.34 -7.99 22.73
C ARG A 31 13.31 -9.08 21.65
N ALA A 32 14.46 -9.54 21.19
CA ALA A 32 14.56 -10.62 20.22
C ALA A 32 13.96 -11.91 20.77
N LYS A 33 14.18 -12.23 22.05
CA LYS A 33 13.52 -13.36 22.71
C LYS A 33 12.00 -13.21 22.73
N TYR A 34 11.50 -12.05 23.16
CA TYR A 34 10.06 -11.78 23.17
C TYR A 34 9.41 -11.96 21.80
N TRP A 35 10.04 -11.44 20.74
CA TRP A 35 9.49 -11.56 19.39
C TRP A 35 9.66 -12.95 18.78
N ALA A 36 10.73 -13.67 19.10
CA ALA A 36 10.92 -15.07 18.72
C ALA A 36 9.78 -15.93 19.28
N ASP A 37 9.50 -15.80 20.58
CA ASP A 37 8.43 -16.53 21.27
C ASP A 37 7.06 -16.16 20.68
N LYS A 38 6.80 -14.86 20.49
CA LYS A 38 5.52 -14.36 19.96
C LYS A 38 5.24 -14.80 18.52
N ARG A 39 6.29 -14.98 17.71
CA ARG A 39 6.18 -15.41 16.30
C ARG A 39 6.35 -16.91 16.11
N GLY A 40 6.60 -17.67 17.19
CA GLY A 40 6.69 -19.13 17.17
C GLY A 40 8.00 -19.70 16.62
N PHE A 41 9.10 -18.95 16.67
CA PHE A 41 10.43 -19.46 16.30
C PHE A 41 10.97 -20.43 17.36
N ALA A 42 11.73 -21.45 16.95
CA ALA A 42 12.26 -22.44 17.88
C ALA A 42 13.44 -21.88 18.71
N SER A 43 14.10 -20.82 18.22
CA SER A 43 15.17 -20.13 18.95
C SER A 43 15.34 -18.67 18.55
N VAL A 44 15.99 -17.89 19.43
CA VAL A 44 16.37 -16.50 19.15
C VAL A 44 17.33 -16.42 17.96
N ASN A 45 18.19 -17.42 17.77
CA ASN A 45 19.13 -17.47 16.65
C ASN A 45 18.40 -17.66 15.31
N GLU A 46 17.34 -18.47 15.30
CA GLU A 46 16.51 -18.66 14.11
C GLU A 46 15.74 -17.38 13.76
N TYR A 47 15.17 -16.71 14.76
CA TYR A 47 14.57 -15.38 14.60
C TYR A 47 15.59 -14.36 14.07
N ALA A 48 16.82 -14.35 14.60
CA ALA A 48 17.87 -13.44 14.16
C ALA A 48 18.33 -13.73 12.71
N ALA A 49 18.39 -15.00 12.30
CA ALA A 49 18.71 -15.37 10.94
C ALA A 49 17.62 -14.93 9.95
N GLU A 50 16.33 -15.12 10.30
CA GLU A 50 15.23 -14.65 9.46
C GLU A 50 15.18 -13.12 9.39
N ALA A 51 15.38 -12.43 10.52
CA ALA A 51 15.44 -10.97 10.55
C ALA A 51 16.59 -10.41 9.69
N LEU A 52 17.75 -11.09 9.68
CA LEU A 52 18.85 -10.74 8.80
C LEU A 52 18.50 -10.96 7.33
N ALA A 53 17.91 -12.10 6.98
CA ALA A 53 17.47 -12.39 5.62
C ALA A 53 16.42 -11.37 5.16
N GLU A 54 15.48 -11.01 6.04
CA GLU A 54 14.50 -9.95 5.79
C GLU A 54 15.23 -8.63 5.49
N GLN A 55 16.13 -8.18 6.36
CA GLN A 55 16.90 -6.95 6.17
C GLN A 55 17.71 -6.94 4.86
N VAL A 56 18.27 -8.08 4.43
CA VAL A 56 18.96 -8.17 3.14
C VAL A 56 17.97 -8.02 1.97
N ARG A 57 16.80 -8.67 2.02
CA ARG A 57 15.72 -8.45 1.03
C ARG A 57 15.31 -6.98 0.98
N ARG A 58 15.23 -6.36 2.16
CA ARG A 58 14.89 -4.95 2.33
C ARG A 58 15.87 -4.01 1.61
N GLU A 59 17.16 -4.26 1.80
CA GLU A 59 18.22 -3.46 1.21
C GLU A 59 18.38 -3.70 -0.29
N ASN A 60 18.06 -4.91 -0.76
CA ASN A 60 18.04 -5.23 -2.19
C ASN A 60 16.86 -4.60 -2.94
N LEU A 61 15.98 -3.83 -2.25
CA LEU A 61 14.73 -3.29 -2.79
C LEU A 61 13.81 -4.37 -3.38
N ASP A 62 14.06 -5.63 -3.05
CA ASP A 62 13.32 -6.81 -3.50
C ASP A 62 12.16 -7.03 -2.53
N TYR A 63 11.24 -6.08 -2.53
CA TYR A 63 9.98 -6.20 -1.82
C TYR A 63 8.87 -6.45 -2.82
N ASP A 64 8.24 -7.63 -2.71
CA ASP A 64 6.85 -7.76 -3.09
C ASP A 64 6.05 -6.81 -2.20
N LEU A 65 5.67 -5.65 -2.73
CA LEU A 65 4.59 -4.85 -2.13
C LEU A 65 3.39 -5.79 -2.04
N PRO A 66 2.88 -6.08 -0.83
CA PRO A 66 1.73 -6.95 -0.73
C PRO A 66 0.57 -6.29 -1.49
N THR A 67 -0.25 -7.13 -2.11
CA THR A 67 -1.35 -6.67 -2.97
C THR A 67 -2.29 -5.71 -2.26
N LEU A 68 -2.35 -5.77 -0.93
CA LEU A 68 -3.16 -4.91 -0.08
C LEU A 68 -2.66 -3.46 -0.05
N GLU A 69 -1.36 -3.23 0.04
CA GLU A 69 -0.76 -1.89 0.04
C GLU A 69 -0.98 -1.20 -1.31
N ILE A 70 -0.85 -1.94 -2.42
CA ILE A 70 -1.18 -1.45 -3.76
C ILE A 70 -2.67 -1.13 -3.87
N ALA A 71 -3.54 -2.01 -3.40
CA ALA A 71 -4.98 -1.78 -3.40
C ALA A 71 -5.36 -0.52 -2.59
N ARG A 72 -4.74 -0.33 -1.43
CA ARG A 72 -4.95 0.86 -0.58
C ARG A 72 -4.45 2.14 -1.25
N LEU A 73 -3.31 2.09 -1.93
CA LEU A 73 -2.80 3.22 -2.70
C LEU A 73 -3.74 3.59 -3.86
N ASN A 74 -4.25 2.60 -4.57
CA ASN A 74 -5.23 2.82 -5.64
C ASN A 74 -6.52 3.45 -5.10
N GLU A 75 -7.01 2.97 -3.94
CA GLU A 75 -8.18 3.56 -3.29
C GLU A 75 -7.94 5.04 -2.92
N LEU A 76 -6.77 5.39 -2.37
CA LEU A 76 -6.42 6.78 -2.07
C LEU A 76 -6.38 7.65 -3.32
N VAL A 77 -5.83 7.15 -4.43
CA VAL A 77 -5.82 7.87 -5.71
C VAL A 77 -7.24 8.14 -6.20
N ASP A 78 -8.14 7.16 -6.07
CA ASP A 78 -9.53 7.32 -6.49
C ASP A 78 -10.30 8.30 -5.59
N GLN A 79 -10.04 8.30 -4.27
CA GLN A 79 -10.59 9.29 -3.35
C GLN A 79 -10.13 10.71 -3.69
N VAL A 80 -8.86 10.90 -4.05
CA VAL A 80 -8.34 12.22 -4.47
C VAL A 80 -8.99 12.69 -5.77
N LYS A 81 -9.21 11.79 -6.75
CA LYS A 81 -9.95 12.12 -7.98
C LYS A 81 -11.39 12.51 -7.71
N ALA A 82 -12.07 11.79 -6.82
CA ALA A 82 -13.44 12.11 -6.41
C ALA A 82 -13.51 13.49 -5.74
N LEU A 83 -12.54 13.81 -4.87
CA LEU A 83 -12.44 15.12 -4.24
C LEU A 83 -12.22 16.24 -5.25
N SER A 84 -11.30 16.05 -6.21
CA SER A 84 -11.06 17.02 -7.29
C SER A 84 -12.31 17.28 -8.13
N THR A 85 -13.07 16.23 -8.44
CA THR A 85 -14.34 16.35 -9.17
C THR A 85 -15.38 17.12 -8.37
N ASN A 86 -15.49 16.84 -7.06
CA ASN A 86 -16.40 17.56 -6.18
C ASN A 86 -16.04 19.05 -6.06
N GLN A 87 -14.74 19.38 -6.02
CA GLN A 87 -14.27 20.76 -6.01
C GLN A 87 -14.66 21.50 -7.30
N ALA A 88 -14.47 20.88 -8.46
CA ALA A 88 -14.87 21.46 -9.75
C ALA A 88 -16.38 21.68 -9.85
N ASN A 89 -17.18 20.74 -9.32
CA ASN A 89 -18.63 20.89 -9.25
C ASN A 89 -19.05 22.04 -8.33
N LEU A 90 -18.40 22.17 -7.17
CA LEU A 90 -18.63 23.28 -6.24
C LEU A 90 -18.29 24.63 -6.88
N GLU A 91 -17.16 24.72 -7.58
CA GLU A 91 -16.76 25.91 -8.32
C GLU A 91 -17.85 26.30 -9.33
N ARG A 92 -18.32 25.35 -10.15
CA ARG A 92 -19.38 25.60 -11.12
C ARG A 92 -20.66 26.12 -10.46
N VAL A 93 -21.09 25.50 -9.36
CA VAL A 93 -22.30 25.92 -8.62
C VAL A 93 -22.14 27.31 -8.03
N VAL A 94 -20.97 27.64 -7.49
CA VAL A 94 -20.68 28.98 -6.94
C VAL A 94 -20.68 30.03 -8.05
N THR A 95 -20.06 29.76 -9.20
CA THR A 95 -20.08 30.67 -10.35
C THR A 95 -21.50 30.89 -10.86
N GLN A 96 -22.27 29.82 -11.06
CA GLN A 96 -23.67 29.91 -11.49
C GLN A 96 -24.56 30.65 -10.48
N GLY A 97 -24.36 30.42 -9.19
CA GLY A 97 -25.07 31.10 -8.13
C GLY A 97 -24.74 32.60 -8.08
N LEU A 98 -23.47 32.95 -8.26
CA LEU A 98 -23.04 34.34 -8.33
C LEU A 98 -23.58 35.05 -9.58
N ASP A 99 -23.52 34.41 -10.75
CA ASP A 99 -24.09 34.94 -11.99
C ASP A 99 -25.60 35.19 -11.85
N SER A 100 -26.31 34.27 -11.20
CA SER A 100 -27.75 34.42 -10.91
C SER A 100 -28.01 35.61 -9.97
N LEU A 101 -27.22 35.77 -8.91
CA LEU A 101 -27.33 36.92 -8.00
C LEU A 101 -27.03 38.24 -8.73
N ILE A 102 -26.01 38.27 -9.58
CA ILE A 102 -25.68 39.46 -10.38
C ILE A 102 -26.83 39.79 -11.33
N GLY A 103 -27.41 38.79 -12.01
CA GLY A 103 -28.59 38.95 -12.86
C GLY A 103 -29.78 39.56 -12.11
N LEU A 104 -30.08 39.04 -10.92
CA LEU A 104 -31.14 39.57 -10.05
C LEU A 104 -30.88 41.01 -9.60
N THR A 105 -29.63 41.35 -9.25
CA THR A 105 -29.27 42.71 -8.79
C THR A 105 -29.20 43.74 -9.92
N ARG A 106 -28.98 43.31 -11.17
CA ARG A 106 -28.99 44.18 -12.36
C ARG A 106 -30.41 44.47 -12.86
N GLY A 107 -31.41 43.76 -12.33
CA GLY A 107 -32.81 43.89 -12.74
C GLY A 107 -33.11 43.16 -14.05
N ASP A 108 -32.28 42.21 -14.47
CA ASP A 108 -32.52 41.43 -15.69
C ASP A 108 -33.65 40.43 -15.41
N ASN A 109 -34.82 40.75 -15.94
CA ASN A 109 -36.04 40.02 -15.67
C ASN A 109 -36.13 38.80 -16.58
N TYR A 110 -35.52 37.68 -16.18
CA TYR A 110 -35.67 36.38 -16.85
C TYR A 110 -37.12 35.86 -16.85
N LEU A 111 -38.07 36.55 -16.21
CA LEU A 111 -39.50 36.24 -16.23
C LEU A 111 -40.30 37.08 -17.24
N LEU A 112 -39.66 37.93 -18.05
CA LEU A 112 -40.35 38.78 -19.05
C LEU A 112 -39.95 38.53 -20.51
N ASP A 113 -39.03 37.61 -20.80
CA ASP A 113 -38.51 37.45 -22.18
C ASP A 113 -39.00 36.20 -22.92
N ASP A 114 -40.05 35.52 -22.45
CA ASP A 114 -40.79 34.56 -23.28
C ASP A 114 -42.28 34.60 -22.94
N GLU A 115 -43.11 34.77 -23.97
CA GLU A 115 -44.58 34.77 -23.98
C GLU A 115 -45.33 36.11 -23.83
N ASP A 116 -44.93 37.17 -24.58
CA ASP A 116 -45.93 38.13 -25.05
C ASP A 116 -46.35 37.74 -26.48
N GLY A 117 -47.49 37.05 -26.55
CA GLY A 117 -48.04 36.48 -27.76
C GLY A 117 -48.44 37.55 -28.79
N GLU A 118 -47.77 37.55 -29.94
CA GLU A 118 -48.30 38.17 -31.14
C GLU A 118 -49.05 37.11 -31.98
N LEU A 119 -50.36 37.05 -31.78
CA LEU A 119 -51.30 36.67 -32.84
C LEU A 119 -51.62 37.95 -33.64
N SER A 120 -50.92 38.15 -34.76
CA SER A 120 -51.31 39.08 -35.83
C SER A 120 -50.62 38.71 -37.14
#